data_AF-A0A1Q5PIM4-F1
#
_entry.id   AF-A0A1Q5PIM4-F1
#
_cell.length_a   1.000
_cell.length_b   1.000
_cell.length_c   1.000
_cell.angle_alpha   90.00
_cell.angle_beta   90.00
_cell.angle_gamma   90.00
#
_symmetry.space_group_name_H-M   'P 1'
#
loop_
_entity.id
_entity.type
_entity.pdbx_description
1 polymer ?
#
loop_
_entity_poly.entity_id
_entity_poly.type
_entity_poly.pdbx_seq_one_letter_code
_entity_poly.pdbx_strand_id
1 'polypeptide(L)'
;MIRHLYRRFIFTSMDGIPRILYKYRDWENSFHKNLLIQFEIFLAPACSFNVPFDASFPLRYDPKELTPDKIFIKYVQLAKLNYPHFTEKEIHEYVYKHQSEDLLFDEHHLARHNVESQERFDRAFGILSLSAKQDNFLMWSHYANSHKGLCVGIDSSKLFGQLGVALGKIN
;
A
#
# COMPACT_ATOMS: atom_id res chain seq x y z
N MET A 1 9.30 -25.74 -5.44
CA MET A 1 10.16 -24.76 -6.13
C MET A 1 9.26 -23.67 -6.73
N ILE A 2 8.74 -22.78 -5.88
CA ILE A 2 7.79 -21.74 -6.27
C ILE A 2 8.60 -20.52 -6.67
N ARG A 3 8.73 -20.30 -7.98
CA ARG A 3 9.40 -19.14 -8.56
C ARG A 3 8.70 -17.89 -8.04
N HIS A 4 9.44 -17.08 -7.30
CA HIS A 4 9.05 -15.75 -6.86
C HIS A 4 8.59 -14.93 -8.07
N LEU A 5 7.28 -14.69 -8.17
CA LEU A 5 6.77 -13.55 -8.91
C LEU A 5 7.21 -12.30 -8.14
N TYR A 6 8.44 -11.86 -8.40
CA TYR A 6 8.79 -10.46 -8.25
C TYR A 6 7.86 -9.69 -9.20
N ARG A 7 6.71 -9.24 -8.69
CA ARG A 7 5.97 -8.15 -9.33
C ARG A 7 6.93 -6.96 -9.31
N ARG A 8 7.59 -6.77 -10.44
CA ARG A 8 8.41 -5.60 -10.72
C ARG A 8 7.47 -4.40 -10.72
N PHE A 9 7.34 -3.74 -9.57
CA PHE A 9 6.66 -2.46 -9.48
C PHE A 9 7.40 -1.51 -10.41
N ILE A 10 6.68 -0.98 -11.40
CA ILE A 10 7.21 -0.01 -12.33
C ILE A 10 7.43 1.28 -11.54
N PHE A 11 8.70 1.62 -11.36
CA PHE A 11 9.16 2.85 -10.71
C PHE A 11 8.54 4.06 -11.43
N THR A 12 7.84 4.90 -10.68
CA THR A 12 7.70 6.31 -11.04
C THR A 12 9.10 6.87 -11.23
N SER A 13 9.30 7.71 -12.25
CA SER A 13 10.60 8.37 -12.43
C SER A 13 11.01 9.07 -11.13
N MET A 14 12.27 8.89 -10.72
CA MET A 14 12.83 9.62 -9.57
C MET A 14 13.06 11.10 -9.87
N ASP A 15 12.75 11.54 -11.10
CA ASP A 15 12.86 12.93 -11.52
C ASP A 15 12.02 13.84 -10.60
N GLY A 16 12.68 14.84 -10.02
CA GLY A 16 12.05 15.83 -9.16
C GLY A 16 11.93 15.43 -7.69
N ILE A 17 12.39 14.24 -7.28
CA ILE A 17 12.46 13.87 -5.86
C ILE A 17 13.76 14.44 -5.26
N PRO A 18 13.70 15.16 -4.13
CA PRO A 18 14.90 15.63 -3.45
C PRO A 18 15.85 14.48 -3.08
N ARG A 19 17.15 14.72 -3.24
CA ARG A 19 18.19 13.76 -2.84
C ARG A 19 18.16 13.45 -1.35
N ILE A 20 17.80 14.44 -0.53
CA ILE A 20 17.63 14.26 0.90
C ILE A 20 16.16 14.43 1.23
N LEU A 21 15.61 13.42 1.89
CA LEU A 21 14.27 13.42 2.45
C LEU A 21 14.35 13.36 3.97
N TYR A 22 13.41 14.01 4.64
CA TYR A 22 13.50 14.27 6.06
C TYR A 22 12.43 13.51 6.84
N LYS A 23 12.85 12.94 7.97
CA LYS A 23 11.95 12.35 8.96
C LYS A 23 12.08 13.11 10.28
N TYR A 24 10.96 13.65 10.72
CA TYR A 24 10.79 14.31 12.01
C TYR A 24 10.51 13.27 13.08
N ARG A 25 11.15 13.41 14.23
CA ARG A 25 11.11 12.42 15.31
C ARG A 25 11.16 13.10 16.67
N ASP A 26 10.41 12.55 17.61
CA ASP A 26 10.51 12.91 19.03
C ASP A 26 11.76 12.26 19.65
N TRP A 27 12.62 13.06 20.29
CA TRP A 27 13.80 12.58 21.01
C TRP A 27 13.44 11.83 22.29
N GLU A 28 12.29 12.08 22.91
CA GLU A 28 11.92 11.37 24.15
C GLU A 28 11.45 9.94 23.87
N ASN A 29 11.09 9.63 22.62
CA ASN A 29 10.68 8.29 22.21
C ASN A 29 11.88 7.41 21.85
N SER A 30 12.10 6.33 22.59
CA SER A 30 13.22 5.40 22.37
C SER A 30 13.24 4.77 20.97
N PHE A 31 12.08 4.38 20.42
CA PHE A 31 12.01 3.80 19.08
C PHE A 31 12.39 4.79 17.97
N HIS A 32 12.11 6.08 18.19
CA HIS A 32 12.52 7.12 17.26
C HIS A 32 14.04 7.31 17.22
N LYS A 33 14.74 7.01 18.32
CA LYS A 33 16.21 7.07 18.38
C LYS A 33 16.87 5.96 17.58
N ASN A 34 16.21 4.82 17.37
CA ASN A 34 16.76 3.70 16.60
C ASN A 34 17.18 4.11 15.19
N LEU A 35 16.54 5.13 14.61
CA LEU A 35 16.93 5.70 13.33
C LEU A 35 18.39 6.21 13.30
N LEU A 36 18.88 6.72 14.43
CA LEU A 36 20.24 7.25 14.57
C LEU A 36 21.20 6.27 15.24
N ILE A 37 20.71 5.49 16.21
CA ILE A 37 21.54 4.62 17.03
C ILE A 37 21.74 3.25 16.36
N GLN A 38 20.70 2.74 15.73
CA GLN A 38 20.67 1.39 15.14
C GLN A 38 20.53 1.41 13.62
N PHE A 39 20.37 2.59 13.01
CA PHE A 39 20.10 2.79 11.58
C PHE A 39 18.85 2.03 11.10
N GLU A 40 17.84 1.92 11.96
CA GLU A 40 16.59 1.24 11.65
C GLU A 40 15.48 2.22 11.25
N ILE A 41 14.75 1.88 10.19
CA ILE A 41 13.57 2.63 9.75
C ILE A 41 12.33 1.77 9.96
N PHE A 42 11.42 2.24 10.81
CA PHE A 42 10.12 1.62 10.98
C PHE A 42 9.18 1.98 9.82
N LEU A 43 8.63 0.95 9.17
CA LEU A 43 7.57 1.05 8.18
C LEU A 43 6.23 0.80 8.86
N ALA A 44 5.39 1.82 8.93
CA ALA A 44 4.14 1.75 9.67
C ALA A 44 3.07 0.99 8.87
N PRO A 45 2.32 0.04 9.46
CA PRO A 45 1.21 -0.59 8.75
C PRO A 45 0.12 0.46 8.44
N ALA A 46 -0.61 0.30 7.33
CA ALA A 46 -1.64 1.25 6.93
C ALA A 46 -2.74 1.41 7.99
N CYS A 47 -3.09 0.35 8.70
CA CYS A 47 -4.04 0.41 9.81
C CYS A 47 -3.60 1.27 11.01
N SER A 48 -2.31 1.60 11.15
CA SER A 48 -1.84 2.48 12.23
C SER A 48 -2.08 3.96 11.95
N PHE A 49 -2.47 4.31 10.72
CA PHE A 49 -2.84 5.68 10.36
C PHE A 49 -4.32 5.90 10.68
N ASN A 50 -4.59 7.04 11.31
CA ASN A 50 -5.88 7.32 11.92
C ASN A 50 -6.90 7.83 10.88
N VAL A 51 -7.17 7.07 9.82
CA VAL A 51 -8.23 7.45 8.88
C VAL A 51 -8.81 6.23 8.14
N PRO A 52 -10.14 6.05 8.12
CA PRO A 52 -10.80 5.20 7.13
C PRO A 52 -10.71 5.74 5.69
N PHE A 53 -10.04 6.87 5.44
CA PHE A 53 -9.96 7.56 4.14
C PHE A 53 -8.54 7.70 3.53
N ASP A 54 -7.45 7.74 4.33
CA ASP A 54 -6.09 8.03 3.82
C ASP A 54 -5.32 6.79 3.35
N ALA A 55 -5.56 5.64 3.99
CA ALA A 55 -4.84 4.40 3.70
C ALA A 55 -5.78 3.22 3.42
N SER A 56 -7.09 3.46 3.40
CA SER A 56 -8.03 2.48 2.91
C SER A 56 -7.83 2.35 1.40
N PHE A 57 -7.55 1.14 0.94
CA PHE A 57 -7.65 0.76 -0.46
C PHE A 57 -8.96 0.01 -0.65
N PRO A 58 -10.14 0.66 -0.51
CA PRO A 58 -11.38 -0.02 -0.81
C PRO A 58 -11.33 -0.44 -2.28
N LEU A 59 -11.71 -1.68 -2.56
CA LEU A 59 -11.93 -2.12 -3.94
C LEU A 59 -13.06 -1.27 -4.52
N ARG A 60 -12.67 -0.23 -5.25
CA ARG A 60 -13.57 0.62 -6.01
C ARG A 60 -13.48 0.21 -7.45
N TYR A 61 -14.58 -0.32 -7.96
CA TYR A 61 -14.74 -0.56 -9.39
C TYR A 61 -15.23 0.73 -10.04
N ASP A 62 -14.68 1.07 -11.21
CA ASP A 62 -15.26 2.11 -12.04
C ASP A 62 -16.64 1.61 -12.51
N PRO A 63 -17.74 2.35 -12.27
CA PRO A 63 -19.06 1.97 -12.76
C PRO A 63 -19.12 1.66 -14.26
N LYS A 64 -18.28 2.29 -15.08
CA LYS A 64 -18.20 2.04 -16.54
C LYS A 64 -17.52 0.71 -16.88
N GLU A 65 -16.80 0.13 -15.93
CA GLU A 65 -16.13 -1.16 -16.05
C GLU A 65 -17.00 -2.32 -15.51
N LEU A 66 -18.07 -2.01 -14.75
CA LEU A 66 -19.04 -2.98 -14.20
C LEU A 66 -20.08 -3.45 -15.24
N THR A 67 -19.64 -3.74 -16.46
CA THR A 67 -20.49 -4.40 -17.48
C THR A 67 -20.45 -5.92 -17.30
N PRO A 68 -21.53 -6.66 -17.57
CA PRO A 68 -21.54 -8.12 -17.44
C PRO A 68 -20.37 -8.83 -18.15
N ASP A 69 -20.01 -8.39 -19.36
CA ASP A 69 -18.91 -8.98 -20.13
C ASP A 69 -17.54 -8.77 -19.46
N LYS A 70 -17.28 -7.57 -18.95
CA LYS A 70 -16.03 -7.26 -18.24
C LYS A 70 -15.93 -7.98 -16.90
N ILE A 71 -17.05 -8.10 -16.19
CA ILE A 71 -17.16 -8.88 -14.95
C ILE A 71 -16.84 -10.35 -15.25
N PHE A 72 -17.43 -10.92 -16.31
CA PHE A 72 -17.16 -12.29 -16.75
C PHE A 72 -15.67 -12.50 -17.06
N ILE A 73 -15.07 -11.64 -17.88
CA ILE A 73 -13.63 -11.69 -18.21
C ILE A 73 -12.78 -11.64 -16.93
N LYS A 74 -13.14 -10.78 -15.98
CA LYS A 74 -12.41 -10.64 -14.71
C LYS A 74 -12.49 -11.93 -13.87
N TYR A 75 -13.66 -12.53 -13.75
CA TYR A 75 -13.85 -13.80 -13.04
C TYR A 75 -13.08 -14.94 -13.72
N VAL A 76 -13.06 -15.02 -15.05
CA VAL A 76 -12.26 -16.01 -15.78
C VAL A 76 -10.77 -15.86 -15.45
N GLN A 77 -10.27 -14.62 -15.43
CA GLN A 77 -8.88 -14.35 -15.06
C GLN A 77 -8.56 -14.77 -13.63
N LEU A 78 -9.45 -14.45 -12.67
CA LEU A 78 -9.30 -14.82 -11.26
C LEU A 78 -9.34 -16.35 -11.06
N ALA A 79 -10.27 -17.03 -11.72
CA ALA A 79 -10.40 -18.49 -11.66
C ALA A 79 -9.14 -19.19 -12.20
N LYS A 80 -8.59 -18.74 -13.33
CA LYS A 80 -7.33 -19.28 -13.89
C LYS A 80 -6.13 -19.07 -12.97
N LEU A 81 -6.09 -17.95 -12.24
CA LEU A 81 -5.02 -17.65 -11.29
C LEU A 81 -5.12 -18.49 -10.01
N ASN A 82 -6.31 -18.61 -9.45
CA ASN A 82 -6.54 -19.31 -8.18
C ASN A 82 -6.63 -20.83 -8.35
N TYR A 83 -7.11 -21.29 -9.51
CA TYR A 83 -7.30 -22.70 -9.84
C TYR A 83 -6.63 -23.04 -11.18
N PRO A 84 -5.28 -23.07 -11.27
CA PRO A 84 -4.57 -23.34 -12.53
C PRO A 84 -4.81 -24.73 -13.13
N HIS A 85 -5.36 -25.64 -12.33
CA HIS A 85 -5.65 -27.03 -12.68
C HIS A 85 -7.07 -27.23 -13.24
N PHE A 86 -7.93 -26.22 -13.16
CA PHE A 86 -9.27 -26.32 -13.72
C PHE A 86 -9.22 -26.35 -15.25
N THR A 87 -10.07 -27.19 -15.82
CA THR A 87 -10.36 -27.20 -17.25
C THR A 87 -11.17 -25.96 -17.65
N GLU A 88 -11.19 -25.63 -18.94
CA GLU A 88 -11.98 -24.47 -19.43
C GLU A 88 -13.46 -24.60 -19.10
N LYS A 89 -14.00 -25.83 -19.12
CA LYS A 89 -15.39 -26.10 -18.78
C LYS A 89 -15.68 -25.81 -17.30
N GLU A 90 -14.81 -26.27 -16.40
CA GLU A 90 -14.95 -26.03 -14.95
C GLU A 90 -14.79 -24.54 -14.62
N ILE A 91 -13.90 -23.83 -15.31
CA ILE A 91 -13.78 -22.37 -15.19
C ILE A 91 -15.09 -21.69 -15.61
N HIS A 92 -15.67 -22.05 -16.75
CA HIS A 92 -16.93 -21.45 -17.19
C HIS A 92 -18.08 -21.74 -16.24
N GLU A 93 -18.21 -22.96 -15.72
CA GLU A 93 -19.24 -23.31 -14.72
C GLU A 93 -19.04 -22.52 -13.41
N TYR A 94 -17.80 -22.37 -12.95
CA TYR A 94 -17.46 -21.54 -11.78
C TYR A 94 -17.86 -20.08 -12.00
N VAL A 95 -17.47 -19.48 -13.13
CA VAL A 95 -17.75 -18.06 -13.42
C VAL A 95 -19.26 -17.83 -13.55
N TYR A 96 -19.98 -18.70 -14.26
CA TYR A 96 -21.42 -18.56 -14.44
C TYR A 96 -22.17 -18.57 -13.10
N LYS A 97 -21.79 -19.48 -12.20
CA LYS A 97 -22.35 -19.55 -10.85
C LYS A 97 -22.08 -18.25 -10.07
N HIS A 98 -20.83 -17.79 -10.02
CA HIS A 98 -20.47 -16.60 -9.24
C HIS A 98 -21.00 -15.29 -9.82
N GLN A 99 -21.21 -15.23 -11.15
CA GLN A 99 -21.86 -14.08 -11.79
C GLN A 99 -23.35 -14.00 -11.42
N SER A 100 -24.02 -15.14 -11.27
CA SER A 100 -25.43 -15.20 -10.87
C SER A 100 -25.69 -14.83 -9.41
N GLU A 101 -24.66 -14.89 -8.56
CA GLU A 101 -24.74 -14.60 -7.12
C GLU A 101 -24.62 -13.09 -6.80
N ASP A 102 -24.40 -12.23 -7.80
CA ASP A 102 -24.37 -10.77 -7.74
C ASP A 102 -23.50 -10.16 -6.60
N LEU A 103 -22.50 -10.92 -6.13
CA LEU A 103 -21.64 -10.60 -4.98
C LEU A 103 -20.80 -9.34 -5.14
N LEU A 104 -20.70 -8.80 -6.36
CA LEU A 104 -20.05 -7.52 -6.65
C LEU A 104 -20.91 -6.31 -6.26
N PHE A 105 -22.21 -6.51 -6.05
CA PHE A 105 -23.15 -5.48 -5.63
C PHE A 105 -23.68 -5.72 -4.21
N ASP A 106 -23.32 -6.84 -3.58
CA ASP A 106 -23.57 -7.09 -2.15
C ASP A 106 -22.58 -6.30 -1.27
N GLU A 107 -23.10 -5.27 -0.60
CA GLU A 107 -22.32 -4.43 0.31
C GLU A 107 -21.68 -5.21 1.47
N HIS A 108 -22.34 -6.24 2.01
CA HIS A 108 -21.79 -7.05 3.11
C HIS A 108 -20.66 -7.95 2.63
N HIS A 109 -20.77 -8.51 1.43
CA HIS A 109 -19.70 -9.27 0.80
C HIS A 109 -18.49 -8.37 0.50
N LEU A 110 -18.71 -7.19 -0.08
CA LEU A 110 -17.66 -6.21 -0.34
C LEU A 110 -16.98 -5.74 0.96
N ALA A 111 -17.74 -5.49 2.02
CA ALA A 111 -17.20 -5.08 3.31
C ALA A 111 -16.25 -6.13 3.89
N ARG A 112 -16.64 -7.42 3.90
CA ARG A 112 -15.78 -8.52 4.36
C ARG A 112 -14.51 -8.64 3.53
N HIS A 113 -14.64 -8.63 2.21
CA HIS A 113 -13.50 -8.73 1.30
C HIS A 113 -12.54 -7.53 1.45
N ASN A 114 -13.06 -6.33 1.73
CA ASN A 114 -12.24 -5.15 2.01
C ASN A 114 -11.45 -5.31 3.31
N VAL A 115 -12.04 -5.85 4.38
CA VAL A 115 -11.31 -6.11 5.64
C VAL A 115 -10.18 -7.12 5.41
N GLU A 116 -10.46 -8.25 4.77
CA GLU A 116 -9.43 -9.26 4.46
C GLU A 116 -8.32 -8.72 3.57
N SER A 117 -8.68 -7.90 2.57
CA SER A 117 -7.72 -7.25 1.67
C SER A 117 -6.85 -6.24 2.42
N GLN A 118 -7.44 -5.46 3.32
CA GLN A 118 -6.72 -4.49 4.15
C GLN A 118 -5.71 -5.20 5.06
N GLU A 119 -6.12 -6.26 5.75
CA GLU A 119 -5.20 -7.03 6.59
C GLU A 119 -4.04 -7.63 5.79
N ARG A 120 -4.33 -8.13 4.59
CA ARG A 120 -3.28 -8.65 3.70
C ARG A 120 -2.32 -7.54 3.27
N PHE A 121 -2.84 -6.34 3.02
CA PHE A 121 -2.04 -5.18 2.68
C PHE A 121 -1.14 -4.77 3.86
N ASP A 122 -1.68 -4.67 5.07
CA ASP A 122 -0.93 -4.31 6.28
C ASP A 122 0.19 -5.31 6.61
N ARG A 123 -0.02 -6.59 6.31
CA ARG A 123 1.03 -7.62 6.47
C ARG A 123 2.10 -7.57 5.38
N ALA A 124 1.75 -7.10 4.19
CA ALA A 124 2.63 -7.14 3.02
C ALA A 124 3.40 -5.84 2.80
N PHE A 125 2.85 -4.71 3.25
CA PHE A 125 3.38 -3.38 2.99
C PHE A 125 3.43 -2.55 4.27
N GLY A 126 4.42 -1.66 4.33
CA GLY A 126 4.48 -0.62 5.35
C GLY A 126 4.74 0.74 4.69
N ILE A 127 4.25 1.78 5.36
CA ILE A 127 4.26 3.17 4.90
C ILE A 127 5.38 3.92 5.60
N LEU A 128 6.15 4.66 4.81
CA LEU A 128 7.17 5.58 5.28
C LEU A 128 6.89 6.99 4.76
N SER A 129 6.34 7.85 5.61
CA SER A 129 6.12 9.26 5.26
C SER A 129 7.41 10.05 5.44
N LEU A 130 7.85 10.79 4.41
CA LEU A 130 9.03 11.66 4.45
C LEU A 130 8.67 13.06 3.92
N SER A 131 9.45 14.05 4.32
CA SER A 131 9.29 15.44 3.89
C SER A 131 10.44 15.89 2.99
N ALA A 132 10.14 16.73 2.00
CA ALA A 132 11.18 17.41 1.20
C ALA A 132 11.90 18.53 1.96
N LYS A 133 11.29 19.08 3.01
CA LYS A 133 11.82 20.20 3.80
C LYS A 133 12.20 19.74 5.20
N GLN A 134 13.32 20.24 5.70
CA GLN A 134 13.81 20.01 7.06
C GLN A 134 13.28 21.00 8.10
N ASP A 135 12.79 22.14 7.65
CA ASP A 135 12.39 23.31 8.44
C ASP A 135 10.88 23.58 8.35
N ASN A 136 10.09 22.56 8.01
CA ASN A 136 8.64 22.70 7.96
C ASN A 136 8.10 22.86 9.39
N PHE A 137 7.62 24.06 9.70
CA PHE A 137 7.14 24.43 11.03
C PHE A 137 6.06 23.49 11.56
N LEU A 138 5.06 23.15 10.74
CA LEU A 138 3.97 22.25 11.13
C LEU A 138 4.49 20.84 11.41
N MET A 139 5.41 20.34 10.60
CA MET A 139 6.01 19.02 10.81
C MET A 139 6.83 18.95 12.09
N TRP A 140 7.58 20.01 12.41
CA TRP A 140 8.28 20.12 13.68
C TRP A 140 7.31 20.13 14.88
N SER A 141 6.19 20.85 14.75
CA SER A 141 5.16 20.92 15.78
C SER A 141 4.55 19.54 16.06
N HIS A 142 4.08 18.85 15.01
CA HIS A 142 3.34 17.59 15.15
C HIS A 142 4.21 16.35 15.36
N TYR A 143 5.38 16.27 14.73
CA TYR A 143 6.17 15.03 14.65
C TYR A 143 7.53 15.09 15.34
N ALA A 144 7.96 16.26 15.80
CA ALA A 144 9.20 16.45 16.54
C ALA A 144 8.96 17.11 17.90
N ASN A 145 7.98 16.58 18.66
CA ASN A 145 7.70 16.95 20.04
C ASN A 145 7.61 18.47 20.25
N SER A 146 6.75 19.14 19.47
CA SER A 146 6.59 20.60 19.55
C SER A 146 7.92 21.35 19.44
N HIS A 147 8.70 21.06 18.39
CA HIS A 147 10.02 21.65 18.12
C HIS A 147 11.17 21.25 19.08
N LYS A 148 10.99 20.22 19.91
CA LYS A 148 12.03 19.73 20.86
C LYS A 148 12.67 18.41 20.44
N GLY A 149 12.19 17.82 19.34
CA GLY A 149 12.71 16.58 18.80
C GLY A 149 13.89 16.80 17.86
N LEU A 150 13.95 15.95 16.85
CA LEU A 150 15.03 15.90 15.87
C LEU A 150 14.46 15.75 14.46
N CYS A 151 15.27 16.11 13.47
CA CYS A 151 14.98 15.93 12.05
C CYS A 151 16.16 15.22 11.39
N VAL A 152 15.93 14.02 10.85
CA VAL A 152 16.97 13.21 10.19
C VAL A 152 16.81 13.31 8.69
N GLY A 153 17.89 13.71 8.01
CA GLY A 153 17.99 13.62 6.55
C GLY A 153 18.42 12.23 6.11
N ILE A 154 17.71 11.67 5.13
CA ILE A 154 17.94 10.35 4.56
C ILE A 154 18.22 10.52 3.07
N ASP A 155 19.29 9.89 2.57
CA ASP A 155 19.60 9.86 1.14
C ASP A 155 18.58 8.96 0.41
N SER A 156 17.72 9.59 -0.39
CA SER A 156 16.61 8.93 -1.08
C SER A 156 17.11 7.92 -2.11
N SER A 157 18.25 8.18 -2.76
CA SER A 157 18.82 7.25 -3.75
C SER A 157 19.24 5.93 -3.10
N LYS A 158 19.83 5.99 -1.91
CA LYS A 158 20.23 4.80 -1.15
C LYS A 158 19.02 4.08 -0.58
N LEU A 159 18.06 4.83 -0.04
CA LEU A 159 16.84 4.29 0.53
C LEU A 159 16.03 3.50 -0.50
N PHE A 160 15.77 4.09 -1.66
CA PHE A 160 14.97 3.45 -2.71
C PHE A 160 15.73 2.34 -3.44
N GLY A 161 17.07 2.39 -3.46
CA GLY A 161 17.88 1.28 -3.97
C GLY A 161 17.82 0.02 -3.11
N GLN A 162 17.49 0.15 -1.82
CA GLN A 162 17.40 -0.97 -0.88
C GLN A 162 15.97 -1.47 -0.65
N LEU A 163 14.97 -0.68 -1.02
CA LEU A 163 13.57 -0.98 -0.74
C LEU A 163 12.77 -1.14 -2.05
N GLY A 164 11.90 -2.15 -2.09
CA GLY A 164 10.88 -2.28 -3.14
C GLY A 164 9.75 -1.27 -2.91
N VAL A 165 9.97 0.00 -3.29
CA VAL A 165 9.05 1.10 -2.97
C VAL A 165 8.08 1.42 -4.09
N ALA A 166 6.87 1.82 -3.69
CA ALA A 166 6.00 2.65 -4.50
C ALA A 166 5.99 4.06 -3.89
N LEU A 167 6.01 5.09 -4.74
CA LEU A 167 6.10 6.48 -4.30
C LEU A 167 4.79 7.21 -4.59
N GLY A 168 4.28 7.92 -3.59
CA GLY A 168 3.13 8.80 -3.70
C GLY A 168 3.47 10.18 -3.14
N LYS A 169 3.24 11.24 -3.93
CA LYS A 169 3.35 12.62 -3.45
C LYS A 169 2.04 13.03 -2.79
N ILE A 170 2.13 13.48 -1.55
CA ILE A 170 1.00 14.09 -0.82
C ILE A 170 1.19 15.60 -0.95
N ASN A 171 0.18 16.30 -1.49
CA ASN A 171 0.17 17.76 -1.64
C ASN A 171 -0.42 18.44 -0.40
#